data_AF-A0A6B9YSP6-F1
#
_entry.id   AF-A0A6B9YSP6-F1
#
_cell.length_a   1.000
_cell.length_b   1.000
_cell.length_c   1.000
_cell.angle_alpha   90.00
_cell.angle_beta   90.00
_cell.angle_gamma   90.00
#
_symmetry.space_group_name_H-M   'P 1'
#
loop_
_entity.id
_entity.type
_entity.pdbx_description
1 polymer ?
#
loop_
_entity_poly.entity_id
_entity_poly.type
_entity_poly.pdbx_seq_one_letter_code
_entity_poly.pdbx_strand_id
1 'polypeptide(L)'
;MPTNDHDLNKANKHHVHGLTPEDPGYETTDVNVNGVVVFLAGLAGSVFVFFIFCFLMGKVINSAMNKSDGPANKWHQAEAGGVKGLTSNPQLEQHELQQLTSAFPEPRVNADDDMQGTADLHAREDLLLEHYSSTPGQPGIRIPIERAMQLIAQRGLPVHAKPAAEEPKMFGDADPHIQAPLTDGFARTGFELDEMEARKQKMDFGRAEEAAHGESAAVR
;
A
#
# COMPACT_ATOMS: atom_id res chain seq x y z
N MET A 1 88.27 62.27 -32.04
CA MET A 1 88.17 61.52 -30.76
C MET A 1 87.06 62.16 -29.94
N PRO A 2 86.29 61.33 -29.19
CA PRO A 2 85.16 61.71 -28.34
C PRO A 2 85.67 62.42 -27.07
N THR A 3 84.82 63.11 -26.31
CA THR A 3 84.34 62.56 -25.03
C THR A 3 82.87 62.90 -24.78
N ASN A 4 82.07 61.84 -24.55
CA ASN A 4 80.94 61.89 -23.63
C ASN A 4 81.41 62.42 -22.28
N ASP A 5 80.56 63.16 -21.55
CA ASP A 5 80.28 62.86 -20.14
C ASP A 5 79.12 63.70 -19.58
N HIS A 6 78.12 62.96 -19.12
CA HIS A 6 77.31 63.14 -17.91
C HIS A 6 76.41 64.36 -17.71
N ASP A 7 75.18 64.13 -18.17
CA ASP A 7 73.90 64.35 -17.50
C ASP A 7 73.95 64.20 -15.96
N LEU A 8 73.61 65.26 -15.21
CA LEU A 8 73.23 65.17 -13.78
C LEU A 8 72.21 66.23 -13.33
N ASN A 9 71.50 66.92 -14.25
CA ASN A 9 70.51 67.89 -13.79
C ASN A 9 69.33 68.13 -14.75
N LYS A 10 68.75 67.05 -15.28
CA LYS A 10 67.33 67.10 -15.66
C LYS A 10 66.49 66.84 -14.43
N ALA A 11 66.01 67.93 -13.83
CA ALA A 11 64.96 67.88 -12.84
C ALA A 11 63.82 67.00 -13.37
N ASN A 12 63.65 65.85 -12.73
CA ASN A 12 62.54 64.95 -12.98
C ASN A 12 61.27 65.73 -12.65
N LYS A 13 60.60 66.27 -13.67
CA LYS A 13 59.27 66.86 -13.52
C LYS A 13 58.33 65.70 -13.21
N HIS A 14 58.19 65.39 -11.92
CA HIS A 14 57.03 64.66 -11.44
C HIS A 14 55.80 65.46 -11.90
N HIS A 15 55.10 64.96 -12.92
CA HIS A 15 53.76 65.42 -13.22
C HIS A 15 52.90 65.07 -12.02
N VAL A 16 52.74 66.03 -11.11
CA VAL A 16 51.74 65.97 -10.06
C VAL A 16 50.41 66.06 -10.80
N HIS A 17 49.73 64.93 -10.96
CA HIS A 17 48.34 64.89 -11.43
C HIS A 17 47.51 65.66 -10.42
N GLY A 18 47.28 66.95 -10.68
CA GLY A 18 46.37 67.76 -9.90
C GLY A 18 44.96 67.25 -10.13
N LEU A 19 44.26 66.89 -9.05
CA LEU A 19 42.83 66.59 -9.10
C LEU A 19 42.11 67.87 -9.51
N THR A 20 41.84 68.02 -10.80
CA THR A 20 40.92 69.04 -11.30
C THR A 20 39.53 68.40 -11.42
N PRO A 21 38.43 69.16 -11.26
CA PRO A 21 37.08 68.61 -11.42
C PRO A 21 36.87 67.90 -12.76
N GLU A 22 37.63 68.29 -13.78
CA GLU A 22 37.57 67.77 -15.15
C GLU A 22 38.45 66.54 -15.39
N ASP A 23 39.41 66.25 -14.50
CA ASP A 23 40.38 65.16 -14.68
C ASP A 23 40.63 64.45 -13.34
N PRO A 24 39.66 63.64 -12.87
CA PRO A 24 39.61 63.18 -11.48
C PRO A 24 40.56 62.01 -11.18
N GLY A 25 41.48 61.66 -12.09
CA GLY A 25 42.52 60.65 -11.87
C GLY A 25 42.00 59.20 -11.78
N TYR A 26 40.73 58.97 -12.09
CA TYR A 26 40.12 57.66 -12.31
C TYR A 26 39.41 57.64 -13.65
N GLU A 27 39.25 56.45 -14.22
CA GLU A 27 38.54 56.23 -15.48
C GLU A 27 37.04 56.54 -15.32
N THR A 28 36.55 57.59 -15.99
CA THR A 28 35.16 58.07 -15.85
C THR A 28 34.16 57.27 -16.69
N THR A 29 34.62 56.22 -17.37
CA THR A 29 33.77 55.27 -18.10
C THR A 29 34.09 53.87 -17.61
N ASP A 30 33.44 53.47 -16.53
CA ASP A 30 33.74 52.24 -15.80
C ASP A 30 33.38 50.95 -16.53
N VAL A 31 32.54 50.96 -17.58
CA VAL A 31 32.13 49.72 -18.29
C VAL A 31 31.60 49.97 -19.70
N ASN A 32 31.87 49.03 -20.62
CA ASN A 32 31.24 49.01 -21.93
C ASN A 32 29.76 48.57 -21.82
N VAL A 33 28.85 49.54 -21.81
CA VAL A 33 27.40 49.32 -21.69
C VAL A 33 26.88 48.39 -22.79
N ASN A 34 27.40 48.49 -24.02
CA ASN A 34 26.99 47.60 -25.10
C ASN A 34 27.36 46.13 -24.81
N GLY A 35 28.52 45.90 -24.19
CA GLY A 35 28.93 44.55 -23.77
C GLY A 35 28.01 43.97 -22.70
N VAL A 36 27.62 44.78 -21.72
CA VAL A 36 26.68 44.37 -20.66
C VAL A 36 25.30 44.06 -21.24
N VAL A 37 24.80 44.86 -22.17
CA VAL A 37 23.50 44.64 -22.81
C VAL A 37 23.50 43.35 -23.64
N VAL A 38 24.55 43.10 -24.44
CA VAL A 38 24.68 41.85 -25.22
C VAL A 38 24.81 40.64 -24.29
N PHE A 39 25.55 40.76 -23.20
CA PHE A 39 25.69 39.69 -22.20
C PHE A 39 24.35 39.36 -21.54
N LEU A 40 23.58 40.37 -21.10
CA LEU A 40 22.26 40.16 -20.50
C LEU A 40 21.26 39.58 -21.50
N ALA A 41 21.27 40.04 -22.75
CA ALA A 41 20.42 39.48 -23.80
C ALA A 41 20.76 38.01 -24.10
N GLY A 42 22.05 37.67 -24.15
CA GLY A 42 22.52 36.29 -24.32
C GLY A 42 22.15 35.39 -23.14
N LEU A 43 22.32 35.88 -21.91
CA LEU A 43 21.94 35.15 -20.69
C LEU A 43 20.42 34.90 -20.64
N ALA A 44 19.61 35.93 -20.91
CA ALA A 44 18.16 35.80 -20.98
C ALA A 44 17.72 34.83 -22.09
N GLY A 45 18.35 34.89 -23.27
CA GLY A 45 18.10 33.96 -24.36
C GLY A 45 18.44 32.51 -23.99
N SER A 46 19.57 32.28 -23.33
CA SER A 46 19.98 30.95 -22.86
C SER A 46 18.99 30.37 -21.85
N VAL A 47 18.58 31.16 -20.86
CA VAL A 47 17.57 30.74 -19.87
C VAL A 47 16.23 30.45 -20.55
N PHE A 48 15.83 31.27 -21.52
CA PHE A 48 14.58 31.07 -22.25
C PHE A 48 14.57 29.78 -23.07
N VAL A 49 15.65 29.49 -23.79
CA VAL A 49 15.79 28.24 -24.55
C VAL A 49 15.79 27.03 -23.62
N PHE A 50 16.53 27.09 -22.51
CA PHE A 50 16.54 26.03 -21.51
C PHE A 50 15.15 25.81 -20.89
N PHE A 51 14.43 26.89 -20.57
CA PHE A 51 13.08 26.83 -20.05
C PHE A 51 12.12 26.15 -21.03
N ILE A 52 12.16 26.52 -22.33
CA ILE A 52 11.34 25.87 -23.36
C ILE A 52 11.69 24.38 -23.46
N PHE A 53 12.97 24.04 -23.47
CA PHE A 53 13.41 22.65 -23.53
C PHE A 53 12.89 21.83 -22.34
N CYS A 54 13.09 22.32 -21.11
CA CYS A 54 12.58 21.67 -19.90
C CYS A 54 11.04 21.57 -19.90
N PHE A 55 10.35 22.61 -20.36
CA PHE A 55 8.89 22.63 -20.45
C PHE A 55 8.37 21.59 -21.45
N LEU A 56 8.98 21.50 -22.64
CA LEU A 56 8.60 20.52 -23.66
C LEU A 56 8.90 19.10 -23.18
N MET A 57 10.08 18.85 -22.62
CA MET A 57 10.45 17.54 -22.08
C MET A 57 9.53 17.13 -20.92
N GLY A 58 9.26 18.05 -19.98
CA GLY A 58 8.34 17.82 -18.87
C GLY A 58 6.93 17.52 -19.36
N LYS A 59 6.45 18.23 -20.39
CA LYS A 59 5.13 17.98 -20.98
C LYS A 59 5.05 16.60 -21.65
N VAL A 60 6.12 16.15 -22.33
CA VAL A 60 6.17 14.83 -22.97
C VAL A 60 6.17 13.71 -21.92
N ILE A 61 7.01 13.82 -20.89
CA ILE A 61 7.08 12.83 -19.80
C ILE A 61 5.73 12.78 -19.05
N ASN A 62 5.16 13.92 -18.69
CA ASN A 62 3.84 13.99 -18.03
C ASN A 62 2.72 13.39 -18.91
N SER A 63 2.77 13.61 -20.22
CA SER A 63 1.82 13.01 -21.15
C SER A 63 2.01 11.50 -21.30
N ALA A 64 3.23 10.99 -21.18
CA ALA A 64 3.52 9.56 -21.24
C ALA A 64 3.09 8.86 -19.94
N MET A 65 3.37 9.45 -18.78
CA MET A 65 2.95 8.94 -17.46
C MET A 65 1.43 8.88 -17.35
N ASN A 66 0.73 9.96 -17.71
CA ASN A 66 -0.74 9.97 -17.74
C ASN A 66 -1.36 8.91 -18.65
N LYS A 67 -0.63 8.42 -19.66
CA LYS A 67 -1.11 7.36 -20.55
C LYS A 67 -0.87 5.96 -19.98
N SER A 68 0.16 5.78 -19.15
CA SER A 68 0.46 4.52 -18.46
C SER A 68 -0.35 4.33 -17.19
N ASP A 69 -0.66 5.41 -16.48
CA ASP A 69 -1.33 5.38 -15.17
C ASP A 69 -2.84 5.07 -15.26
N GLY A 70 -3.42 5.11 -16.47
CA GLY A 70 -4.83 4.81 -16.69
C GLY A 70 -5.80 5.83 -16.05
N PRO A 71 -7.12 5.67 -16.24
CA PRO A 71 -8.10 6.58 -15.62
C PRO A 71 -8.03 6.46 -14.09
N ALA A 72 -8.08 7.60 -13.40
CA ALA A 72 -8.01 7.68 -11.94
C ALA A 72 -9.07 6.76 -11.29
N ASN A 73 -8.62 5.60 -10.83
CA ASN A 73 -9.41 4.69 -10.02
C ASN A 73 -9.29 5.12 -8.55
N LYS A 74 -10.15 4.58 -7.68
CA LYS A 74 -10.16 4.93 -6.23
C LYS A 74 -8.80 4.71 -5.53
N TRP A 75 -7.91 3.92 -6.12
CA TRP A 75 -6.57 3.62 -5.62
C TRP A 75 -5.51 4.62 -6.09
N HIS A 76 -5.63 5.21 -7.29
CA HIS A 76 -4.74 6.28 -7.78
C HIS A 76 -5.13 7.69 -7.29
N GLN A 77 -6.38 7.88 -6.84
CA GLN A 77 -6.83 9.16 -6.32
C GLN A 77 -6.28 9.47 -4.92
N ALA A 78 -5.80 8.45 -4.18
CA ALA A 78 -5.13 8.64 -2.90
C ALA A 78 -3.77 9.35 -3.03
N GLU A 79 -3.08 9.20 -4.17
CA GLU A 79 -1.74 9.80 -4.37
C GLU A 79 -1.77 11.18 -5.05
N ALA A 80 -2.91 11.59 -5.63
CA ALA A 80 -3.13 12.98 -6.04
C ALA A 80 -3.32 13.93 -4.83
N GLY A 81 -3.32 13.39 -3.60
CA GLY A 81 -3.08 14.11 -2.35
C GLY A 81 -1.59 14.35 -2.09
N GLY A 82 -0.77 14.43 -3.14
CA GLY A 82 0.65 14.72 -3.07
C GLY A 82 0.92 15.96 -2.21
N VAL A 83 1.39 15.71 -0.99
CA VAL A 83 2.36 16.50 -0.21
C VAL A 83 2.13 18.02 -0.22
N LYS A 84 0.87 18.47 -0.24
CA LYS A 84 0.53 19.90 -0.15
C LYS A 84 -0.06 20.19 1.22
N GLY A 85 0.83 20.17 2.21
CA GLY A 85 0.52 20.56 3.57
C GLY A 85 0.81 19.44 4.56
N LEU A 86 2.09 19.29 4.93
CA LEU A 86 2.51 18.71 6.21
C LEU A 86 2.06 19.58 7.41
N THR A 87 0.97 20.34 7.27
CA THR A 87 0.28 20.94 8.39
C THR A 87 -0.69 19.89 8.88
N SER A 88 -0.29 19.16 9.90
CA SER A 88 -1.17 18.37 10.76
C SER A 88 -2.33 19.27 11.18
N ASN A 89 -3.44 19.19 10.45
CA ASN A 89 -4.68 19.79 10.90
C ASN A 89 -5.33 18.75 11.80
N PRO A 90 -5.40 18.99 13.12
CA PRO A 90 -5.91 17.99 14.06
C PRO A 90 -7.34 17.56 13.72
N GLN A 91 -8.15 18.40 13.07
CA GLN A 91 -9.48 18.03 12.59
C GLN A 91 -9.46 17.02 11.42
N LEU A 92 -8.49 17.08 10.51
CA LEU A 92 -8.36 16.13 9.40
C LEU A 92 -7.89 14.77 9.91
N GLU A 93 -6.87 14.76 10.77
CA GLU A 93 -6.37 13.53 11.40
C GLU A 93 -7.46 12.85 12.26
N GLN A 94 -8.27 13.63 12.99
CA GLN A 94 -9.39 13.07 13.77
C GLN A 94 -10.45 12.44 12.87
N HIS A 95 -10.77 13.06 11.74
CA HIS A 95 -11.76 12.52 10.81
C HIS A 95 -11.25 11.26 10.10
N GLU A 96 -9.96 11.23 9.74
CA GLU A 96 -9.32 10.04 9.16
C GLU A 96 -9.24 8.89 10.16
N LEU A 97 -8.86 9.17 11.42
CA LEU A 97 -8.88 8.19 12.50
C LEU A 97 -10.29 7.65 12.76
N GLN A 98 -11.31 8.51 12.77
CA GLN A 98 -12.71 8.07 12.90
C GLN A 98 -13.15 7.17 11.74
N GLN A 99 -12.73 7.47 10.51
CA GLN A 99 -12.99 6.61 9.35
C GLN A 99 -12.29 5.27 9.50
N LEU A 100 -11.02 5.24 9.90
CA LEU A 100 -10.26 4.01 10.12
C LEU A 100 -10.88 3.17 11.24
N THR A 101 -11.26 3.77 12.37
CA THR A 101 -11.95 3.07 13.48
C THR A 101 -13.33 2.55 13.07
N SER A 102 -14.05 3.24 12.18
CA SER A 102 -15.33 2.77 11.67
C SER A 102 -15.21 1.60 10.68
N ALA A 103 -14.14 1.60 9.85
CA ALA A 103 -13.87 0.54 8.90
C ALA A 103 -13.27 -0.70 9.56
N PHE A 104 -12.48 -0.49 10.62
CA PHE A 104 -11.83 -1.53 11.42
C PHE A 104 -12.18 -1.32 12.88
N PRO A 105 -13.39 -1.73 13.31
CA PRO A 105 -13.69 -1.75 14.73
C PRO A 105 -12.62 -2.58 15.45
N GLU A 106 -12.16 -2.09 16.60
CA GLU A 106 -11.14 -2.80 17.37
C GLU A 106 -11.57 -4.24 17.62
N PRO A 107 -10.67 -5.23 17.52
CA PRO A 107 -10.97 -6.61 17.83
C PRO A 107 -11.39 -6.70 19.30
N ARG A 108 -12.71 -6.77 19.53
CA ARG A 108 -13.27 -6.96 20.86
C ARG A 108 -13.35 -8.46 21.11
N VAL A 109 -12.78 -8.89 22.23
CA VAL A 109 -13.10 -10.21 22.78
C VAL A 109 -14.56 -10.14 23.23
N ASN A 110 -15.36 -11.16 22.89
CA ASN A 110 -16.71 -11.28 23.42
C ASN A 110 -16.61 -11.30 24.95
N ALA A 111 -17.19 -10.30 25.62
CA ALA A 111 -17.09 -10.13 27.07
C ALA A 111 -18.09 -11.01 27.84
N ASP A 112 -19.10 -11.51 27.14
CA ASP A 112 -20.04 -12.48 27.67
C ASP A 112 -19.38 -13.86 27.56
N ASP A 113 -19.07 -14.47 28.72
CA ASP A 113 -18.60 -15.87 28.85
C ASP A 113 -19.68 -16.91 28.49
N ASP A 114 -20.76 -16.45 27.84
CA ASP A 114 -21.91 -17.28 27.47
C ASP A 114 -21.51 -18.21 26.32
N MET A 115 -21.29 -19.48 26.65
CA MET A 115 -20.97 -20.58 25.71
C MET A 115 -22.05 -20.79 24.62
N GLN A 116 -23.19 -20.11 24.72
CA GLN A 116 -24.28 -20.18 23.76
C GLN A 116 -23.92 -19.56 22.41
N GLY A 117 -23.15 -18.47 22.41
CA GLY A 117 -22.75 -17.80 21.16
C GLY A 117 -21.80 -18.67 20.33
N THR A 118 -20.88 -19.37 20.99
CA THR A 118 -19.97 -20.34 20.33
C THR A 118 -20.73 -21.59 19.90
N ALA A 119 -21.66 -22.08 20.72
CA ALA A 119 -22.48 -23.25 20.40
C ALA A 119 -23.35 -23.03 19.14
N ASP A 120 -23.99 -21.88 19.00
CA ASP A 120 -24.77 -21.56 17.80
C ASP A 120 -23.89 -21.42 16.55
N LEU A 121 -22.71 -20.82 16.69
CA LEU A 121 -21.74 -20.71 15.60
C LEU A 121 -21.29 -22.10 15.12
N HIS A 122 -20.87 -22.97 16.03
CA HIS A 122 -20.50 -24.35 15.70
C HIS A 122 -21.67 -25.14 15.11
N ALA A 123 -22.88 -24.99 15.62
CA ALA A 123 -24.06 -25.67 15.07
C ALA A 123 -24.33 -25.25 13.61
N ARG A 124 -24.12 -23.97 13.27
CA ARG A 124 -24.26 -23.48 11.89
C ARG A 124 -23.15 -23.99 10.99
N GLU A 125 -21.93 -24.09 11.50
CA GLU A 125 -20.79 -24.66 10.77
C GLU A 125 -21.00 -26.14 10.46
N ASP A 126 -21.45 -26.92 11.44
CA ASP A 126 -21.76 -28.35 11.25
C ASP A 126 -22.79 -28.57 10.15
N LEU A 127 -23.86 -27.77 10.12
CA LEU A 127 -24.88 -27.86 9.08
C LEU A 127 -24.29 -27.61 7.68
N LEU A 128 -23.30 -26.72 7.56
CA LEU A 128 -22.61 -26.46 6.29
C LEU A 128 -21.60 -27.55 5.92
N LEU A 129 -21.03 -28.24 6.90
CA LEU A 129 -20.04 -29.30 6.70
C LEU A 129 -20.68 -30.67 6.43
N GLU A 130 -21.81 -30.98 7.06
CA GLU A 130 -22.46 -32.29 6.96
C GLU A 130 -23.46 -32.39 5.78
N HIS A 131 -23.93 -31.25 5.26
CA HIS A 131 -25.02 -31.22 4.27
C HIS A 131 -24.62 -30.51 2.98
N TYR A 132 -25.29 -30.91 1.89
CA TYR A 132 -25.16 -30.20 0.62
C TYR A 132 -25.82 -28.83 0.72
N SER A 133 -25.10 -27.78 0.33
CA SER A 133 -25.62 -26.42 0.27
C SER A 133 -25.23 -25.74 -1.03
N SER A 134 -26.05 -24.79 -1.48
CA SER A 134 -25.76 -23.95 -2.64
C SER A 134 -25.74 -22.49 -2.21
N THR A 135 -24.74 -21.74 -2.67
CA THR A 135 -24.65 -20.31 -2.39
C THR A 135 -25.20 -19.53 -3.59
N PRO A 136 -26.24 -18.70 -3.42
CA PRO A 136 -26.77 -17.89 -4.52
C PRO A 136 -25.66 -17.04 -5.15
N GLY A 137 -25.52 -17.12 -6.48
CA GLY A 137 -24.54 -16.33 -7.23
C GLY A 137 -23.14 -16.92 -7.37
N GLN A 138 -22.86 -18.11 -6.81
CA GLN A 138 -21.62 -18.85 -7.06
C GLN A 138 -21.87 -20.11 -7.90
N PRO A 139 -21.08 -20.36 -8.96
CA PRO A 139 -21.17 -21.60 -9.71
C PRO A 139 -20.55 -22.76 -8.90
N GLY A 140 -21.40 -23.62 -8.33
CA GLY A 140 -20.95 -24.83 -7.63
C GLY A 140 -21.91 -25.29 -6.54
N ILE A 141 -21.83 -26.57 -6.17
CA ILE A 141 -22.55 -27.16 -5.03
C ILE A 141 -21.51 -27.47 -3.95
N ARG A 142 -21.73 -27.02 -2.72
CA ARG A 142 -20.92 -27.41 -1.57
C ARG A 142 -21.26 -28.84 -1.21
N ILE A 143 -20.22 -29.66 -1.08
CA ILE A 143 -20.33 -31.08 -0.77
C ILE A 143 -20.03 -31.31 0.72
N PRO A 144 -20.68 -32.29 1.37
CA PRO A 144 -20.35 -32.67 2.73
C PRO A 144 -18.88 -33.06 2.88
N ILE A 145 -18.30 -32.82 4.04
CA ILE A 145 -16.88 -33.07 4.32
C ILE A 145 -16.54 -34.56 4.17
N GLU A 146 -17.42 -35.46 4.58
CA GLU A 146 -17.26 -36.91 4.38
C GLU A 146 -17.15 -37.24 2.89
N ARG A 147 -17.99 -36.60 2.07
CA ARG A 147 -17.96 -36.80 0.62
C ARG A 147 -16.71 -36.19 0.00
N ALA A 148 -16.28 -35.02 0.46
CA ALA A 148 -15.06 -34.38 0.02
C ALA A 148 -13.84 -35.27 0.30
N MET A 149 -13.73 -35.82 1.52
CA MET A 149 -12.66 -36.74 1.89
C MET A 149 -12.68 -38.01 1.03
N GLN A 150 -13.85 -38.59 0.77
CA GLN A 150 -13.96 -39.75 -0.12
C GLN A 150 -13.49 -39.42 -1.55
N LEU A 151 -13.87 -38.26 -2.07
CA LEU A 151 -13.45 -37.82 -3.41
C LEU A 151 -11.94 -37.55 -3.46
N ILE A 152 -11.37 -36.97 -2.42
CA ILE A 152 -9.91 -36.76 -2.30
C ILE A 152 -9.18 -38.10 -2.21
N ALA A 153 -9.67 -39.05 -1.44
CA ALA A 153 -9.09 -40.39 -1.34
C ALA A 153 -9.14 -41.14 -2.69
N GLN A 154 -10.23 -40.98 -3.44
CA GLN A 154 -10.41 -41.62 -4.75
C GLN A 154 -9.59 -40.93 -5.86
N ARG A 155 -9.57 -39.60 -5.88
CA ARG A 155 -8.96 -38.81 -6.96
C ARG A 155 -7.50 -38.44 -6.68
N GLY A 156 -7.06 -38.59 -5.44
CA GLY A 156 -5.82 -37.99 -4.94
C GLY A 156 -5.98 -36.50 -4.69
N LEU A 157 -5.13 -35.95 -3.81
CA LEU A 157 -5.04 -34.51 -3.62
C LEU A 157 -4.48 -33.90 -4.92
N PRO A 158 -5.11 -32.86 -5.50
CA PRO A 158 -4.57 -32.22 -6.70
C PRO A 158 -3.19 -31.62 -6.36
N VAL A 159 -2.14 -32.26 -6.86
CA VAL A 159 -0.79 -31.72 -6.79
C VAL A 159 -0.72 -30.58 -7.78
N HIS A 160 -0.89 -29.35 -7.30
CA HIS A 160 -0.47 -28.19 -8.05
C HIS A 160 1.05 -28.31 -8.19
N ALA A 161 1.53 -28.61 -9.41
CA ALA A 161 2.94 -28.57 -9.73
C ALA A 161 3.43 -27.12 -9.65
N LYS A 162 3.64 -26.61 -8.43
CA LYS A 162 4.57 -25.52 -8.21
C LYS A 162 5.95 -26.17 -8.42
N PRO A 163 6.77 -25.72 -9.37
CA PRO A 163 8.15 -26.18 -9.42
C PRO A 163 8.76 -25.86 -8.05
N ALA A 164 9.06 -26.91 -7.29
CA ALA A 164 9.92 -26.81 -6.13
C ALA A 164 11.29 -26.43 -6.68
N ALA A 165 11.53 -25.14 -6.84
CA ALA A 165 12.89 -24.66 -6.71
C ALA A 165 13.30 -25.04 -5.29
N GLU A 166 14.21 -26.01 -5.17
CA GLU A 166 14.95 -26.25 -3.94
C GLU A 166 15.70 -24.96 -3.63
N GLU A 167 15.06 -24.05 -2.91
CA GLU A 167 15.76 -22.96 -2.26
C GLU A 167 16.71 -23.61 -1.23
N PRO A 168 18.01 -23.28 -1.26
CA PRO A 168 18.95 -23.82 -0.31
C PRO A 168 18.53 -23.42 1.09
N LYS A 169 18.17 -24.40 1.93
CA LYS A 169 17.82 -24.20 3.34
C LYS A 169 18.94 -23.39 4.01
N MET A 170 18.59 -22.17 4.42
CA MET A 170 19.51 -21.27 5.12
C MET A 170 19.80 -21.86 6.52
N PHE A 171 20.98 -21.58 7.06
CA PHE A 171 21.32 -21.97 8.43
C PHE A 171 20.35 -21.27 9.40
N GLY A 172 19.46 -22.05 10.03
CA GLY A 172 18.38 -21.55 10.90
C GLY A 172 16.97 -22.01 10.50
N ASP A 173 16.80 -22.63 9.33
CA ASP A 173 15.55 -23.28 8.92
C ASP A 173 15.37 -24.62 9.68
N ALA A 174 15.01 -24.52 10.95
CA ALA A 174 14.48 -25.66 11.69
C ALA A 174 13.04 -25.89 11.24
N ASP A 175 12.70 -27.12 10.83
CA ASP A 175 11.33 -27.49 10.53
C ASP A 175 10.46 -27.12 11.75
N PRO A 176 9.46 -26.24 11.63
CA PRO A 176 8.67 -25.81 12.77
C PRO A 176 7.94 -27.03 13.32
N HIS A 177 8.43 -27.56 14.44
CA HIS A 177 7.77 -28.63 15.16
C HIS A 177 6.54 -28.01 15.84
N ILE A 178 5.42 -28.01 15.12
CA ILE A 178 4.12 -27.65 15.68
C ILE A 178 3.81 -28.69 16.75
N GLN A 179 4.11 -28.36 18.02
CA GLN A 179 3.52 -29.06 19.15
C GLN A 179 2.03 -28.70 19.10
N ALA A 180 1.23 -29.60 18.54
CA ALA A 180 -0.22 -29.48 18.63
C ALA A 180 -0.57 -29.30 20.13
N PRO A 181 -1.36 -28.30 20.50
CA PRO A 181 -1.79 -28.17 21.89
C PRO A 181 -2.51 -29.47 22.29
N LEU A 182 -2.16 -30.05 23.46
CA LEU A 182 -2.82 -31.24 24.03
C LEU A 182 -4.27 -30.96 24.51
N THR A 183 -4.77 -29.76 24.25
CA THR A 183 -6.16 -29.38 24.42
C THR A 183 -6.57 -28.71 23.12
N ASP A 184 -7.43 -29.37 22.36
CA ASP A 184 -7.97 -28.79 21.15
C ASP A 184 -8.78 -27.56 21.57
N GLY A 185 -8.31 -26.36 21.25
CA GLY A 185 -9.17 -25.16 21.26
C GLY A 185 -10.35 -25.27 20.27
N PHE A 186 -10.44 -26.40 19.56
CA PHE A 186 -11.51 -26.81 18.65
C PHE A 186 -12.37 -27.95 19.23
N ALA A 187 -12.05 -28.50 20.41
CA ALA A 187 -12.90 -29.50 21.04
C ALA A 187 -14.19 -28.83 21.50
N ARG A 188 -15.31 -29.49 21.21
CA ARG A 188 -16.62 -29.06 21.65
C ARG A 188 -16.67 -28.95 23.16
N THR A 189 -17.36 -27.94 23.66
CA THR A 189 -17.56 -27.76 25.10
C THR A 189 -18.57 -28.79 25.63
N GLY A 190 -18.57 -29.05 26.95
CA GLY A 190 -19.56 -29.95 27.56
C GLY A 190 -21.01 -29.49 27.32
N PHE A 191 -21.24 -28.18 27.32
CA PHE A 191 -22.53 -27.57 27.01
C PHE A 191 -23.01 -27.90 25.58
N GLU A 192 -22.10 -27.84 24.61
CA GLU A 192 -22.41 -28.17 23.22
C GLU A 192 -22.75 -29.66 23.03
N LEU A 193 -22.07 -30.55 23.77
CA LEU A 193 -22.36 -31.99 23.74
C LEU A 193 -23.79 -32.29 24.22
N ASP A 194 -24.19 -31.66 25.33
CA ASP A 194 -25.53 -31.82 25.90
C ASP A 194 -26.61 -31.27 24.95
N GLU A 195 -26.40 -30.09 24.34
CA GLU A 195 -27.34 -29.53 23.36
C GLU A 195 -27.46 -30.40 22.10
N MET A 196 -26.35 -30.93 21.60
CA MET A 196 -26.36 -31.84 20.46
C MET A 196 -27.11 -33.13 20.77
N GLU A 197 -26.88 -33.73 21.94
CA GLU A 197 -27.59 -34.94 22.34
C GLU A 197 -29.08 -34.67 22.47
N ALA A 198 -29.47 -33.58 23.13
CA ALA A 198 -30.86 -33.17 23.26
C ALA A 198 -31.52 -32.91 21.89
N ARG A 199 -30.80 -32.27 20.95
CA ARG A 199 -31.28 -32.05 19.58
C ARG A 199 -31.45 -33.38 18.85
N LYS A 200 -30.49 -34.29 18.95
CA LYS A 200 -30.56 -35.62 18.34
C LYS A 200 -31.74 -36.44 18.88
N GLN A 201 -31.92 -36.47 20.20
CA GLN A 201 -33.06 -37.14 20.83
C GLN A 201 -34.40 -36.56 20.35
N LYS A 202 -34.52 -35.23 20.21
CA LYS A 202 -35.72 -34.59 19.65
C LYS A 202 -35.99 -34.98 18.20
N MET A 203 -34.95 -35.02 17.36
CA MET A 203 -35.06 -35.42 15.96
C MET A 203 -35.42 -36.91 15.82
N ASP A 204 -34.81 -37.77 16.64
CA ASP A 204 -35.09 -39.21 16.66
C ASP A 204 -36.54 -39.49 17.13
N PHE A 205 -37.00 -38.76 18.14
CA PHE A 205 -38.39 -38.84 18.61
C PHE A 205 -39.39 -38.35 17.56
N GLY A 206 -39.17 -37.18 16.96
CA GLY A 206 -40.03 -36.65 15.89
C GLY A 206 -40.09 -37.59 14.68
N ARG A 207 -38.95 -38.18 14.29
CA ARG A 207 -38.89 -39.19 13.24
C ARG A 207 -39.68 -40.46 13.60
N ALA A 208 -39.65 -40.90 14.85
CA ALA A 208 -40.41 -42.06 15.31
C ALA A 208 -41.92 -41.78 15.30
N GLU A 209 -42.35 -40.58 15.69
CA GLU A 209 -43.75 -40.16 15.60
C GLU A 209 -44.23 -40.07 14.15
N GLU A 210 -43.44 -39.47 13.24
CA GLU A 210 -43.74 -39.41 11.82
C GLU A 210 -43.87 -40.81 11.19
N ALA A 211 -43.01 -41.75 11.58
CA ALA A 211 -43.10 -43.14 11.14
C ALA A 211 -44.39 -43.82 11.64
N ALA A 212 -44.76 -43.63 12.91
CA ALA A 212 -45.99 -44.18 13.48
C ALA A 212 -47.27 -43.57 12.87
N HIS A 213 -47.23 -42.29 12.51
CA HIS A 213 -48.33 -41.61 11.82
C HIS A 213 -48.41 -41.93 10.32
N GLY A 214 -47.27 -42.17 9.66
CA GLY A 214 -47.22 -42.63 8.28
C GLY A 214 -47.75 -44.06 8.10
N GLU A 215 -47.48 -44.94 9.07
CA GLU A 215 -47.94 -46.33 9.05
C GLU A 215 -49.46 -46.45 9.29
N SER A 216 -50.04 -45.55 10.08
CA SER A 216 -51.49 -45.49 10.31
C SER A 216 -52.28 -44.83 9.16
N ALA A 217 -51.61 -44.13 8.25
CA ALA A 217 -52.22 -43.55 7.04
C ALA A 217 -52.19 -44.51 5.82
N ALA A 218 -51.29 -45.50 5.80
CA ALA A 218 -51.15 -46.47 4.70
C ALA A 218 -52.15 -47.65 4.76
N VAL A 219 -52.98 -47.72 5.82
CA VAL A 219 -54.01 -48.76 6.00
C VAL A 219 -55.41 -48.13 5.85
N ARG A 220 -55.77 -47.68 4.64
CA ARG A 220 -57.16 -47.46 4.20
C ARG A 220 -57.29 -47.67 2.70
#